data_AF-A0A2G6EC27-F1
#
_entry.id   AF-A0A2G6EC27-F1
#
_cell.length_a   1.000
_cell.length_b   1.000
_cell.length_c   1.000
_cell.angle_alpha   90.00
_cell.angle_beta   90.00
_cell.angle_gamma   90.00
#
_symmetry.space_group_name_H-M   'P 1'
#
loop_
_entity.id
_entity.type
_entity.pdbx_description
1 polymer ?
#
loop_
_entity_poly.entity_id
_entity_poly.type
_entity_poly.pdbx_seq_one_letter_code
_entity_poly.pdbx_strand_id
1 'polypeptide(L)'
;MNHLNHLLENKKVFFNFMNENYTIFQNSNLFFRDIQYAVISYFEMKEKPIKYAQAEVVTTNFIDKLVKTNELTEINKRTYKINFELGLTKNTIEI
;
A
#
# COMPACT_ATOMS: atom_id res chain seq x y z
N MET A 1 -6.02 15.73 8.95
CA MET A 1 -6.51 14.40 8.52
C MET A 1 -5.45 13.37 8.86
N ASN A 2 -5.81 12.25 9.50
CA ASN A 2 -4.85 11.21 9.92
C ASN A 2 -4.25 10.51 8.67
N HIS A 3 -2.93 10.26 8.64
CA HIS A 3 -2.24 9.57 7.55
C HIS A 3 -2.88 8.21 7.22
N LEU A 4 -3.33 7.47 8.24
CA LEU A 4 -4.06 6.21 8.06
C LEU A 4 -5.36 6.39 7.27
N ASN A 5 -6.19 7.36 7.66
CA ASN A 5 -7.47 7.62 6.97
C ASN A 5 -7.21 8.02 5.53
N HIS A 6 -6.18 8.85 5.29
CA HIS A 6 -5.80 9.24 3.94
C HIS A 6 -5.41 8.03 3.08
N LEU A 7 -4.62 7.09 3.59
CA LEU A 7 -4.29 5.85 2.87
C LEU A 7 -5.52 4.98 2.60
N LEU A 8 -6.44 4.84 3.56
CA LEU A 8 -7.64 4.02 3.39
C LEU A 8 -8.58 4.60 2.31
N GLU A 9 -8.79 5.92 2.34
CA GLU A 9 -9.62 6.63 1.36
C GLU A 9 -8.99 6.63 -0.04
N ASN A 10 -7.65 6.67 -0.12
CA ASN A 10 -6.90 6.74 -1.37
C ASN A 10 -6.19 5.41 -1.69
N LYS A 11 -6.67 4.30 -1.14
CA LYS A 11 -6.04 2.97 -1.21
C LYS A 11 -5.65 2.56 -2.63
N LYS A 12 -6.56 2.76 -3.60
CA LYS A 12 -6.32 2.41 -5.01
C LYS A 12 -5.16 3.21 -5.60
N VAL A 13 -5.11 4.51 -5.30
CA VAL A 13 -4.02 5.40 -5.76
C VAL A 13 -2.70 4.98 -5.11
N PHE A 14 -2.72 4.69 -3.81
CA PHE A 14 -1.55 4.23 -3.09
C PHE A 14 -0.99 2.92 -3.65
N PHE A 15 -1.84 1.92 -3.90
CA PHE A 15 -1.37 0.65 -4.47
C PHE A 15 -0.90 0.78 -5.92
N ASN A 16 -1.50 1.67 -6.72
CA ASN A 16 -0.98 1.98 -8.05
C ASN A 16 0.42 2.60 -7.97
N PHE A 17 0.60 3.59 -7.09
CA PHE A 17 1.92 4.18 -6.82
C PHE A 17 2.93 3.13 -6.37
N MET A 18 2.52 2.21 -5.50
CA MET A 18 3.38 1.14 -5.03
C MET A 18 3.72 0.14 -6.14
N ASN A 19 2.79 -0.13 -7.07
CA ASN A 19 2.99 -1.03 -8.19
C ASN A 19 4.06 -0.54 -9.19
N GLU A 20 4.34 0.77 -9.25
CA GLU A 20 5.43 1.33 -10.07
C GLU A 20 6.80 0.78 -9.64
N ASN A 21 6.97 0.40 -8.38
CA ASN A 21 8.25 -0.04 -7.81
C ASN A 21 8.25 -1.48 -7.28
N TYR A 22 7.11 -2.03 -6.89
CA TYR A 22 7.04 -3.29 -6.11
C TYR A 22 6.24 -4.43 -6.77
N THR A 23 5.87 -4.33 -8.06
CA THR A 23 5.12 -5.34 -8.83
C THR A 23 4.06 -6.10 -8.00
N ILE A 24 2.91 -5.48 -7.86
CA ILE A 24 1.80 -5.93 -7.04
C ILE A 24 0.76 -6.60 -7.94
N PHE A 25 0.45 -7.86 -7.67
CA PHE A 25 -0.57 -8.60 -8.39
C PHE A 25 -1.26 -9.60 -7.46
N GLN A 26 -2.43 -10.07 -7.86
CA GLN A 26 -3.20 -11.01 -7.05
C GLN A 26 -2.39 -12.28 -6.79
N ASN A 27 -2.48 -12.79 -5.56
CA ASN A 27 -1.73 -13.93 -5.03
C ASN A 27 -0.21 -13.74 -4.90
N SER A 28 0.32 -12.55 -5.19
CA SER A 28 1.73 -12.25 -4.88
C SER A 28 1.93 -12.00 -3.38
N ASN A 29 3.18 -12.10 -2.94
CA ASN A 29 3.59 -11.73 -1.61
C ASN A 29 3.90 -10.23 -1.55
N LEU A 30 3.44 -9.58 -0.49
CA LEU A 30 3.71 -8.20 -0.16
C LEU A 30 4.42 -8.15 1.20
N PHE A 31 5.62 -7.55 1.25
CA PHE A 31 6.39 -7.48 2.48
C PHE A 31 6.10 -6.18 3.23
N PHE A 32 6.07 -6.26 4.56
CA PHE A 32 5.83 -5.10 5.43
C PHE A 32 6.75 -3.92 5.10
N ARG A 33 8.04 -4.19 4.84
CA ARG A 33 9.03 -3.15 4.53
C ARG A 33 8.73 -2.44 3.22
N ASP A 34 8.28 -3.15 2.20
CA ASP A 34 7.92 -2.53 0.92
C ASP A 34 6.77 -1.56 1.14
N ILE A 35 5.76 -1.96 1.92
CA ILE A 35 4.63 -1.09 2.27
C ILE A 35 5.12 0.11 3.07
N GLN A 36 5.98 -0.10 4.07
CA GLN A 36 6.50 0.98 4.90
C GLN A 36 7.29 2.02 4.09
N TYR A 37 8.18 1.59 3.20
CA TYR A 37 8.92 2.49 2.32
C TYR A 37 7.98 3.19 1.35
N ALA A 38 7.02 2.48 0.75
CA ALA A 38 6.02 3.10 -0.11
C ALA A 38 5.20 4.16 0.65
N VAL A 39 4.82 3.92 1.91
CA VAL A 39 4.11 4.92 2.72
C VAL A 39 4.98 6.17 2.91
N ILE A 40 6.26 6.02 3.23
CA ILE A 40 7.19 7.16 3.38
C ILE A 40 7.25 7.95 2.07
N SER A 41 7.61 7.29 0.97
CA SER A 41 7.78 7.96 -0.33
C SER A 41 6.49 8.58 -0.87
N TYR A 42 5.34 7.93 -0.65
CA TYR A 42 4.03 8.46 -1.04
C TYR A 42 3.71 9.78 -0.33
N PHE A 43 4.05 9.88 0.95
CA PHE A 43 3.82 11.09 1.75
C PHE A 43 4.89 12.17 1.51
N GLU A 44 6.13 11.79 1.20
CA GLU A 44 7.16 12.71 0.72
C GLU A 44 6.75 13.38 -0.60
N MET A 45 6.26 12.62 -1.58
CA MET A 45 5.78 13.16 -2.85
C MET A 45 4.56 14.08 -2.73
N LYS A 46 3.78 13.93 -1.64
CA LYS A 46 2.65 14.80 -1.32
C LYS A 46 3.02 16.02 -0.47
N GLU A 47 4.32 16.31 -0.34
CA GLU A 47 4.86 17.40 0.49
C GLU A 47 4.43 17.32 1.96
N LYS A 48 4.18 16.10 2.45
CA LYS A 48 3.74 15.81 3.83
C LYS A 48 4.58 14.68 4.42
N PRO A 49 5.91 14.84 4.51
CA PRO A 49 6.80 13.76 4.91
C PRO A 49 6.46 13.24 6.31
N ILE A 50 6.58 11.93 6.49
CA ILE A 50 6.41 11.28 7.79
C ILE A 50 7.71 10.64 8.24
N LYS A 51 7.96 10.64 9.55
CA LYS A 51 9.16 10.00 10.13
C LYS A 51 9.02 8.49 10.11
N TYR A 52 10.15 7.78 10.09
CA TYR A 52 10.20 6.31 10.05
C TYR A 52 9.33 5.64 11.13
N ALA A 53 9.43 6.08 12.40
CA ALA A 53 8.63 5.54 13.50
C ALA A 53 7.11 5.76 13.29
N GLN A 54 6.73 6.89 12.70
CA GLN A 54 5.34 7.16 12.36
C GLN A 54 4.87 6.29 11.19
N ALA A 55 5.73 6.10 10.18
CA ALA A 55 5.46 5.22 9.05
C ALA A 55 5.23 3.77 9.51
N GLU A 56 6.00 3.29 10.48
CA GLU A 56 5.80 1.96 11.06
C GLU A 56 4.39 1.82 11.67
N VAL A 57 3.98 2.77 12.51
CA VAL A 57 2.65 2.79 13.12
C VAL A 57 1.54 2.87 12.07
N VAL A 58 1.70 3.74 11.05
CA VAL A 58 0.73 3.90 9.97
C VAL A 58 0.61 2.60 9.16
N THR A 59 1.75 1.98 8.83
CA THR A 59 1.82 0.74 8.05
C THR A 59 1.15 -0.41 8.78
N THR A 60 1.47 -0.61 10.06
CA THR A 60 0.83 -1.65 10.88
C THR A 60 -0.68 -1.48 10.91
N ASN A 61 -1.16 -0.27 11.22
CA ASN A 61 -2.60 -0.01 11.28
C ASN A 61 -3.29 -0.15 9.92
N PHE A 62 -2.60 0.20 8.83
CA PHE A 62 -3.13 0.06 7.47
C PHE A 62 -3.27 -1.41 7.07
N ILE A 63 -2.22 -2.21 7.31
CA ILE A 63 -2.23 -3.66 7.09
C ILE A 63 -3.34 -4.33 7.92
N ASP A 64 -3.47 -3.99 9.20
CA ASP A 64 -4.50 -4.55 10.06
C ASP A 64 -5.91 -4.33 9.50
N LYS A 65 -6.15 -3.17 8.87
CA LYS A 65 -7.42 -2.87 8.21
C LYS A 65 -7.61 -3.72 6.96
N LEU A 66 -6.58 -3.86 6.12
CA LEU A 66 -6.63 -4.67 4.90
C LEU A 66 -6.80 -6.17 5.19
N VAL A 67 -6.20 -6.68 6.27
CA VAL A 67 -6.40 -8.06 6.72
C VAL A 67 -7.84 -8.25 7.20
N LYS A 68 -8.38 -7.30 7.99
CA LYS A 68 -9.77 -7.33 8.46
C LYS A 68 -10.79 -7.27 7.31
N THR A 69 -10.47 -6.60 6.20
CA THR A 69 -11.31 -6.53 5.00
C THR A 69 -11.03 -7.64 3.99
N ASN A 70 -10.17 -8.62 4.34
CA ASN A 70 -9.78 -9.75 3.49
C ASN A 70 -9.05 -9.36 2.19
N GLU A 71 -8.52 -8.14 2.11
CA GLU A 71 -7.72 -7.65 0.97
C GLU A 71 -6.28 -8.20 1.02
N LEU A 72 -5.79 -8.47 2.23
CA LEU A 72 -4.55 -9.16 2.49
C LEU A 72 -4.81 -10.39 3.37
N THR A 73 -4.05 -11.46 3.14
CA THR A 73 -3.97 -12.60 4.07
C THR A 73 -2.59 -12.62 4.71
N GLU A 74 -2.51 -12.62 6.03
CA GLU A 74 -1.23 -12.77 6.74
C GLU A 74 -0.64 -14.16 6.47
N ILE A 75 0.60 -14.19 5.98
CA ILE A 75 1.41 -15.42 5.88
C ILE A 75 2.29 -15.55 7.13
N ASN A 76 2.91 -14.43 7.53
CA ASN A 76 3.66 -14.29 8.76
C ASN A 76 3.69 -12.81 9.19
N LYS A 77 4.33 -12.53 10.33
CA LYS A 77 4.44 -11.18 10.94
C LYS A 77 4.95 -10.06 10.02
N ARG A 78 5.55 -10.37 8.87
CA ARG A 78 6.13 -9.39 7.93
C ARG A 78 5.77 -9.65 6.46
N THR A 79 4.92 -10.62 6.17
CA THR A 79 4.58 -11.00 4.79
C THR A 79 3.09 -11.31 4.66
N TYR A 80 2.48 -10.76 3.61
CA TYR A 80 1.06 -10.84 3.35
C TYR A 80 0.82 -11.28 1.91
N LYS A 81 -0.19 -12.12 1.68
CA LYS A 81 -0.66 -12.47 0.35
C LYS A 81 -1.72 -11.47 -0.10
N ILE A 82 -1.66 -11.05 -1.35
CA ILE A 82 -2.63 -10.13 -1.94
C ILE A 82 -3.85 -10.90 -2.44
N ASN A 83 -5.06 -10.45 -2.06
CA ASN A 83 -6.31 -11.09 -2.45
C ASN A 83 -7.12 -10.28 -3.47
N PHE A 84 -6.64 -9.11 -3.90
CA PHE A 84 -7.29 -8.27 -4.89
C PHE A 84 -6.46 -8.17 -6.18
N GLU A 85 -7.13 -7.86 -7.28
CA GLU A 85 -6.49 -7.46 -8.53
C GLU A 85 -6.30 -5.94 -8.54
N LEU A 86 -5.10 -5.48 -8.86
CA LEU A 86 -4.91 -4.09 -9.24
C LEU A 86 -5.50 -3.89 -10.62
N GLY A 87 -6.63 -3.19 -10.68
CA GLY A 87 -7.28 -2.86 -11.94
C GLY A 87 -6.26 -2.26 -12.91
N LEU A 88 -6.05 -2.94 -14.02
CA LEU A 88 -5.16 -2.54 -15.10
C LEU A 88 -5.53 -1.12 -15.55
N THR A 89 -4.81 -0.11 -15.09
CA THR A 89 -4.71 1.13 -15.85
C THR A 89 -3.58 0.93 -16.85
N LYS A 90 -3.84 0.07 -17.85
CA LYS A 90 -3.31 0.40 -19.16
C LYS A 90 -3.96 1.74 -19.48
N ASN A 91 -3.20 2.81 -19.35
CA ASN A 91 -3.47 3.99 -20.16
C ASN A 91 -3.38 3.53 -21.60
N THR A 92 -4.49 3.03 -22.14
CA THR A 92 -4.71 3.02 -23.58
C THR A 92 -4.82 4.49 -23.92
N ILE A 93 -3.68 5.10 -24.20
CA ILE A 93 -3.63 6.29 -25.03
C ILE A 93 -4.05 5.75 -26.39
N GLU A 94 -5.34 5.85 -26.70
CA GLU A 94 -5.77 5.83 -28.09
C GLU A 94 -5.15 7.08 -28.74
N ILE A 95 -4.14 6.84 -29.57
CA ILE A 95 -3.65 7.79 -30.58
C ILE A 95 -4.39 7.49 -31.87
#